data_AF-A0A0U4Z2G0-F1
#
_entry.id   AF-A0A0U4Z2G0-F1
#
_cell.length_a   1.000
_cell.length_b   1.000
_cell.length_c   1.000
_cell.angle_alpha   90.00
_cell.angle_beta   90.00
_cell.angle_gamma   90.00
#
_symmetry.space_group_name_H-M   'P 1'
#
loop_
_entity.id
_entity.type
_entity.pdbx_description
1 polymer ?
#
loop_
_entity_poly.entity_id
_entity_poly.type
_entity_poly.pdbx_seq_one_letter_code
_entity_poly.pdbx_strand_id
1 'polypeptide(L)'
;MPGGGRFYGSLECFSVILPSVAPETLTRSACDAVGYLYFGHRTPSRDLATRHQRAYGQALHQLRLALEDPVAQKQDETLLAVWLLCLYELMLGTPPDAPGPGPSNWAAHSLALTGLLRVRGHQHFGTRTGCQLFQLCYHHIQTCALQSGTEPAAEAKQWFEAIRTSVNTQDPLYLFLPFLLFGDEAAHICSGALRAWDRATEPEERLTTLYTTFHSARALEFSMHGSWERLRSLGSPPDAPENPKQTHLLLHIRNHIDTCIICVHSVLLDLLREALTWPEIFPGTHSQLGELQQVCTEVSQERADRILSSIAQFLPDGGSNIPGWADALRLMWPARVILASSATQGSRADTAKVALRRIAYEVGIMQAVGSFFKPARVS
;
A
#
# COMPACT_ATOMS: atom_id res chain seq x y z
N MET A 1 5.20 -14.65 -19.30
CA MET A 1 4.95 -13.23 -18.97
C MET A 1 5.54 -12.38 -20.09
N PRO A 2 4.76 -11.66 -20.90
CA PRO A 2 5.29 -10.75 -21.91
C PRO A 2 5.79 -9.46 -21.22
N GLY A 3 7.01 -9.04 -21.57
CA GLY A 3 7.72 -7.92 -20.96
C GLY A 3 8.54 -8.38 -19.77
N GLY A 4 9.87 -8.26 -19.86
CA GLY A 4 10.79 -8.55 -18.78
C GLY A 4 10.54 -7.60 -17.60
N GLY A 5 9.57 -7.94 -16.76
CA GLY A 5 9.26 -7.19 -15.55
C GLY A 5 10.51 -7.17 -14.67
N ARG A 6 10.95 -5.97 -14.27
CA ARG A 6 12.00 -5.83 -13.27
C ARG A 6 11.41 -6.26 -11.93
N PHE A 7 11.58 -7.54 -11.59
CA PHE A 7 11.34 -8.01 -10.23
C PHE A 7 12.51 -7.54 -9.36
N TYR A 8 12.17 -6.76 -8.34
CA TYR A 8 13.08 -6.33 -7.29
C TYR A 8 12.31 -6.23 -5.97
N GLY A 9 13.01 -6.40 -4.86
CA GLY A 9 12.41 -6.38 -3.52
C GLY A 9 11.42 -7.50 -3.28
N SER A 10 10.26 -7.20 -2.68
CA SER A 10 9.26 -8.21 -2.29
C SER A 10 8.70 -9.03 -3.46
N LEU A 11 8.70 -8.50 -4.70
CA LEU A 11 8.20 -9.22 -5.88
C LEU A 11 9.22 -10.23 -6.45
N GLU A 12 10.45 -10.28 -5.94
CA GLU A 12 11.43 -11.30 -6.37
C GLU A 12 10.98 -12.72 -6.00
N CYS A 13 10.12 -12.89 -4.98
CA CYS A 13 9.58 -14.19 -4.58
C CYS A 13 8.85 -14.89 -5.73
N PHE A 14 8.27 -14.16 -6.68
CA PHE A 14 7.62 -14.72 -7.87
C PHE A 14 8.59 -15.55 -8.72
N SER A 15 9.84 -15.09 -8.84
CA SER A 15 10.86 -15.80 -9.64
C SER A 15 11.31 -17.11 -9.01
N VAL A 16 11.07 -17.29 -7.72
CA VAL A 16 11.39 -18.51 -6.96
C VAL A 16 10.19 -19.44 -6.90
N ILE A 17 9.00 -18.91 -6.60
CA ILE A 17 7.79 -19.70 -6.36
C ILE A 17 7.20 -20.18 -7.68
N LEU A 18 6.99 -19.29 -8.66
CA LEU A 18 6.23 -19.64 -9.86
C LEU A 18 6.83 -20.79 -10.70
N PRO A 19 8.16 -20.94 -10.85
CA PRO A 19 8.72 -22.06 -11.60
C PRO A 19 8.43 -23.45 -11.00
N SER A 20 8.18 -23.56 -9.70
CA SER A 20 7.87 -24.84 -9.03
C SER A 20 6.37 -25.13 -8.96
N VAL A 21 5.52 -24.21 -9.44
CA VAL A 21 4.05 -24.35 -9.38
C VAL A 21 3.55 -25.35 -10.42
N ALA A 22 2.94 -26.44 -9.97
CA ALA A 22 2.33 -27.44 -10.86
C ALA A 22 1.04 -26.91 -11.55
N PRO A 23 0.64 -27.45 -12.71
CA PRO A 23 -0.44 -26.92 -13.54
C PRO A 23 -1.83 -26.88 -12.88
N GLU A 24 -2.14 -27.81 -11.97
CA GLU A 24 -3.47 -27.93 -11.35
C GLU A 24 -3.50 -27.39 -9.92
N THR A 25 -2.69 -26.38 -9.61
CA THR A 25 -2.57 -25.82 -8.27
C THR A 25 -3.36 -24.53 -8.11
N LEU A 26 -3.67 -24.21 -6.85
CA LEU A 26 -4.25 -22.94 -6.42
C LEU A 26 -3.52 -21.73 -7.03
N THR A 27 -2.20 -21.67 -6.88
CA THR A 27 -1.38 -20.55 -7.38
C THR A 27 -1.45 -20.43 -8.90
N ARG A 28 -1.50 -21.56 -9.62
CA ARG A 28 -1.64 -21.54 -11.07
C ARG A 28 -2.98 -20.96 -11.50
N SER A 29 -4.08 -21.41 -10.90
CA SER A 29 -5.42 -20.88 -11.16
C SER A 29 -5.50 -19.38 -10.88
N ALA A 30 -4.89 -18.91 -9.78
CA ALA A 30 -4.83 -17.48 -9.45
C ALA A 30 -3.99 -16.69 -10.47
N CYS A 31 -2.84 -17.21 -10.90
CA CYS A 31 -2.04 -16.60 -11.98
C CYS A 31 -2.80 -16.54 -13.30
N ASP A 32 -3.50 -17.60 -13.68
CA ASP A 32 -4.27 -17.65 -14.93
C ASP A 32 -5.44 -16.66 -14.86
N ALA A 33 -6.11 -16.50 -13.70
CA ALA A 33 -7.15 -15.49 -13.51
C ALA A 33 -6.62 -14.06 -13.75
N VAL A 34 -5.50 -13.70 -13.11
CA VAL A 34 -4.85 -12.39 -13.30
C VAL A 34 -4.39 -12.19 -14.74
N GLY A 35 -3.75 -13.22 -15.32
CA GLY A 35 -3.23 -13.18 -16.68
C GLY A 35 -4.33 -13.00 -17.72
N TYR A 36 -5.40 -13.80 -17.66
CA TYR A 36 -6.53 -13.69 -18.57
C TYR A 36 -7.25 -12.36 -18.46
N LEU A 37 -7.42 -11.83 -17.23
CA LEU A 37 -8.02 -10.51 -17.04
C LEU A 37 -7.14 -9.40 -17.64
N TYR A 38 -5.84 -9.44 -17.38
CA TYR A 38 -4.86 -8.52 -17.97
C TYR A 38 -4.92 -8.53 -19.51
N PHE A 39 -4.88 -9.72 -20.12
CA PHE A 39 -4.96 -9.83 -21.58
C PHE A 39 -6.33 -9.40 -22.11
N GLY A 40 -7.42 -9.71 -21.40
CA GLY A 40 -8.77 -9.31 -21.77
C GLY A 40 -8.95 -7.78 -21.82
N HIS A 41 -8.27 -7.05 -20.93
CA HIS A 41 -8.27 -5.57 -20.98
C HIS A 41 -7.53 -4.99 -22.18
N ARG A 42 -6.51 -5.69 -22.72
CA ARG A 42 -5.75 -5.22 -23.89
C ARG A 42 -6.37 -5.66 -25.20
N THR A 43 -6.93 -6.87 -25.23
CA THR A 43 -7.53 -7.50 -26.40
C THR A 43 -8.86 -8.11 -26.01
N PRO A 44 -9.96 -7.31 -26.05
CA PRO A 44 -11.27 -7.79 -25.64
C PRO A 44 -11.70 -9.01 -26.45
N SER A 45 -11.93 -10.13 -25.79
CA SER A 45 -12.53 -11.32 -26.40
C SER A 45 -13.49 -11.98 -25.41
N ARG A 46 -14.65 -12.45 -25.89
CA ARG A 46 -15.63 -13.15 -25.04
C ARG A 46 -15.04 -14.40 -24.38
N ASP A 47 -14.09 -15.03 -25.05
CA ASP A 47 -13.36 -16.19 -24.55
C ASP A 47 -12.48 -15.81 -23.33
N LEU A 48 -11.68 -14.74 -23.43
CA LEU A 48 -10.85 -14.27 -22.30
C LEU A 48 -11.69 -13.82 -21.11
N ALA A 49 -12.82 -13.15 -21.35
CA ALA A 49 -13.79 -12.77 -20.31
C ALA A 49 -14.30 -14.00 -19.52
N THR A 50 -14.62 -15.09 -20.22
CA THR A 50 -15.09 -16.32 -19.58
C THR A 50 -13.95 -17.05 -18.84
N ARG A 51 -12.74 -17.06 -19.41
CA ARG A 51 -11.58 -17.77 -18.85
C ARG A 51 -11.11 -17.19 -17.52
N HIS A 52 -11.02 -15.86 -17.39
CA HIS A 52 -10.55 -15.26 -16.14
C HIS A 52 -11.53 -15.55 -14.98
N GLN A 53 -12.84 -15.49 -15.25
CA GLN A 53 -13.87 -15.82 -14.26
C GLN A 53 -13.81 -17.29 -13.83
N ARG A 54 -13.61 -18.19 -14.79
CA ARG A 54 -13.47 -19.63 -14.52
C ARG A 54 -12.24 -19.92 -13.66
N ALA A 55 -11.09 -19.36 -14.04
CA ALA A 55 -9.84 -19.53 -13.29
C ALA A 55 -9.94 -18.94 -11.88
N TYR A 56 -10.58 -17.78 -11.72
CA TYR A 56 -10.84 -17.17 -10.42
C TYR A 56 -11.74 -18.06 -9.54
N GLY A 57 -12.84 -18.58 -10.09
CA GLY A 57 -13.73 -19.51 -9.37
C GLY A 57 -13.02 -20.80 -8.96
N GLN A 58 -12.17 -21.36 -9.83
CA GLN A 58 -11.33 -22.51 -9.52
C GLN A 58 -10.34 -22.21 -8.40
N ALA A 59 -9.67 -21.06 -8.46
CA ALA A 59 -8.75 -20.62 -7.42
C ALA A 59 -9.45 -20.45 -6.07
N LEU A 60 -10.65 -19.86 -6.01
CA LEU A 60 -11.42 -19.75 -4.77
C LEU A 60 -11.82 -21.11 -4.19
N HIS A 61 -12.19 -22.06 -5.04
CA HIS A 61 -12.51 -23.42 -4.61
C HIS A 61 -11.28 -24.12 -4.03
N GLN A 62 -10.14 -24.06 -4.74
CA GLN A 62 -8.87 -24.64 -4.28
C GLN A 62 -8.34 -23.95 -3.02
N LEU A 63 -8.54 -22.64 -2.89
CA LEU A 63 -8.16 -21.88 -1.70
C LEU A 63 -8.91 -22.40 -0.48
N ARG A 64 -10.22 -22.65 -0.60
CA ARG A 64 -11.01 -23.23 0.50
C ARG A 64 -10.41 -24.55 0.99
N LEU A 65 -10.08 -25.45 0.06
CA LEU A 65 -9.45 -26.74 0.40
C LEU A 65 -8.08 -26.55 1.06
N ALA A 66 -7.27 -25.62 0.56
CA ALA A 66 -5.95 -25.32 1.13
C ALA A 66 -6.04 -24.70 2.53
N LEU A 67 -7.10 -23.94 2.84
CA LEU A 67 -7.34 -23.37 4.16
C LEU A 67 -7.80 -24.43 5.18
N GLU A 68 -8.42 -25.52 4.73
CA GLU A 68 -8.84 -26.64 5.58
C GLU A 68 -7.67 -27.59 5.91
N ASP A 69 -6.61 -27.60 5.10
CA ASP A 69 -5.40 -28.40 5.32
C ASP A 69 -4.36 -27.65 6.17
N PRO A 70 -4.00 -28.15 7.38
CA PRO A 70 -3.03 -27.53 8.27
C PRO A 70 -1.63 -27.31 7.69
N VAL A 71 -1.24 -28.12 6.69
CA VAL A 71 0.04 -28.02 6.00
C VAL A 71 -0.07 -27.02 4.86
N ALA A 72 -1.10 -27.12 4.01
CA ALA A 72 -1.28 -26.25 2.86
C ALA A 72 -1.46 -24.78 3.24
N GLN A 73 -2.19 -24.46 4.32
CA GLN A 73 -2.37 -23.08 4.78
C GLN A 73 -1.05 -22.39 5.20
N LYS A 74 0.01 -23.17 5.47
CA LYS A 74 1.33 -22.63 5.84
C LYS A 74 2.28 -22.47 4.64
N GLN A 75 1.89 -22.92 3.46
CA GLN A 75 2.74 -22.89 2.26
C GLN A 75 2.82 -21.49 1.63
N ASP A 76 3.97 -21.21 1.00
CA ASP A 76 4.26 -19.97 0.29
C ASP A 76 3.29 -19.76 -0.88
N GLU A 77 2.95 -20.85 -1.57
CA GLU A 77 2.00 -20.90 -2.66
C GLU A 77 0.62 -20.40 -2.25
N THR A 78 0.12 -20.83 -1.08
CA THR A 78 -1.21 -20.43 -0.58
C THR A 78 -1.25 -18.93 -0.29
N LEU A 79 -0.22 -18.41 0.39
CA LEU A 79 -0.13 -16.99 0.71
C LEU A 79 -0.02 -16.13 -0.57
N LEU A 80 0.82 -16.55 -1.52
CA LEU A 80 0.96 -15.88 -2.82
C LEU A 80 -0.35 -15.91 -3.61
N ALA A 81 -1.08 -17.02 -3.60
CA ALA A 81 -2.34 -17.15 -4.30
C ALA A 81 -3.41 -16.20 -3.76
N VAL A 82 -3.52 -16.06 -2.43
CA VAL A 82 -4.44 -15.07 -1.84
C VAL A 82 -4.06 -13.66 -2.28
N TRP A 83 -2.78 -13.29 -2.27
CA TRP A 83 -2.34 -11.99 -2.77
C TRP A 83 -2.67 -11.76 -4.26
N LEU A 84 -2.51 -12.79 -5.09
CA LEU A 84 -2.90 -12.76 -6.51
C LEU A 84 -4.42 -12.58 -6.70
N LEU A 85 -5.23 -13.15 -5.80
CA LEU A 85 -6.69 -12.95 -5.81
C LEU A 85 -7.06 -11.52 -5.42
N CYS A 86 -6.40 -10.91 -4.42
CA CYS A 86 -6.56 -9.49 -4.10
C CYS A 86 -6.31 -8.63 -5.33
N LEU A 87 -5.23 -8.96 -6.04
CA LEU A 87 -4.81 -8.25 -7.23
C LEU A 87 -5.80 -8.43 -8.40
N TYR A 88 -6.30 -9.65 -8.60
CA TYR A 88 -7.32 -9.92 -9.62
C TYR A 88 -8.54 -9.01 -9.40
N GLU A 89 -9.01 -8.90 -8.16
CA GLU A 89 -10.16 -8.06 -7.83
C GLU A 89 -9.87 -6.57 -7.93
N LEU A 90 -8.63 -6.16 -7.61
CA LEU A 90 -8.17 -4.80 -7.88
C LEU A 90 -8.31 -4.44 -9.36
N MET A 91 -7.85 -5.35 -10.21
CA MET A 91 -7.87 -5.20 -11.66
C MET A 91 -9.28 -5.23 -12.22
N LEU A 92 -10.14 -6.09 -11.67
CA LEU A 92 -11.55 -6.20 -12.05
C LEU A 92 -12.32 -4.92 -11.67
N GLY A 93 -11.93 -4.33 -10.54
CA GLY A 93 -12.53 -3.13 -9.96
C GLY A 93 -13.91 -3.36 -9.34
N THR A 94 -14.56 -2.25 -9.02
CA THR A 94 -15.83 -2.24 -8.30
C THR A 94 -17.00 -2.16 -9.29
N PRO A 95 -18.03 -3.01 -9.17
CA PRO A 95 -19.26 -2.86 -9.93
C PRO A 95 -19.91 -1.48 -9.66
N PRO A 96 -20.60 -0.87 -10.65
CA PRO A 96 -21.24 0.44 -10.49
C PRO A 96 -22.22 0.52 -9.30
N ASP A 97 -22.85 -0.61 -8.97
CA ASP A 97 -23.90 -0.70 -7.94
C ASP A 97 -23.37 -1.16 -6.56
N ALA A 98 -22.05 -1.21 -6.37
CA ALA A 98 -21.50 -1.65 -5.09
C ALA A 98 -21.80 -0.63 -3.96
N PRO A 99 -22.07 -1.11 -2.73
CA PRO A 99 -22.49 -0.26 -1.60
C PRO A 99 -21.38 0.66 -1.05
N GLY A 100 -20.19 0.68 -1.65
CA GLY A 100 -19.08 1.53 -1.22
C GLY A 100 -17.98 1.67 -2.26
N PRO A 101 -17.10 2.67 -2.11
CA PRO A 101 -15.94 2.85 -2.98
C PRO A 101 -14.86 1.78 -2.71
N GLY A 102 -14.32 1.17 -3.77
CA GLY A 102 -13.21 0.20 -3.67
C GLY A 102 -13.62 -1.26 -3.91
N PRO A 103 -12.65 -2.19 -4.09
CA PRO A 103 -12.96 -3.59 -4.38
C PRO A 103 -13.75 -4.20 -3.21
N SER A 104 -14.90 -4.82 -3.50
CA SER A 104 -15.86 -5.26 -2.47
C SER A 104 -15.28 -6.23 -1.43
N ASN A 105 -14.21 -6.96 -1.78
CA ASN A 105 -13.63 -8.00 -0.93
C ASN A 105 -12.25 -7.62 -0.36
N TRP A 106 -11.80 -6.38 -0.57
CA TRP A 106 -10.46 -5.92 -0.16
C TRP A 106 -10.19 -6.13 1.34
N ALA A 107 -11.17 -5.80 2.18
CA ALA A 107 -11.09 -6.03 3.63
C ALA A 107 -11.08 -7.53 3.98
N ALA A 108 -11.89 -8.34 3.29
CA ALA A 108 -11.94 -9.78 3.51
C ALA A 108 -10.59 -10.46 3.20
N HIS A 109 -9.95 -10.07 2.10
CA HIS A 109 -8.61 -10.57 1.78
C HIS A 109 -7.54 -10.09 2.74
N SER A 110 -7.63 -8.85 3.24
CA SER A 110 -6.70 -8.36 4.26
C SER A 110 -6.78 -9.18 5.55
N LEU A 111 -7.99 -9.52 5.96
CA LEU A 111 -8.24 -10.42 7.09
C LEU A 111 -7.70 -11.83 6.81
N ALA A 112 -7.93 -12.37 5.60
CA ALA A 112 -7.39 -13.67 5.20
C ALA A 112 -5.86 -13.70 5.22
N LEU A 113 -5.20 -12.69 4.64
CA LEU A 113 -3.75 -12.55 4.66
C LEU A 113 -3.22 -12.45 6.10
N THR A 114 -3.86 -11.67 6.96
CA THR A 114 -3.47 -11.57 8.38
C THR A 114 -3.60 -12.92 9.09
N GLY A 115 -4.70 -13.65 8.85
CA GLY A 115 -4.90 -15.00 9.38
C GLY A 115 -3.82 -15.99 8.93
N LEU A 116 -3.47 -15.99 7.65
CA LEU A 116 -2.42 -16.85 7.10
C LEU A 116 -1.04 -16.50 7.69
N LEU A 117 -0.70 -15.21 7.81
CA LEU A 117 0.54 -14.78 8.44
C LEU A 117 0.64 -15.24 9.90
N ARG A 118 -0.47 -15.19 10.66
CA ARG A 118 -0.53 -15.74 12.03
C ARG A 118 -0.23 -17.24 12.07
N VAL A 119 -0.91 -18.02 11.23
CA VAL A 119 -0.81 -19.49 11.27
C VAL A 119 0.56 -19.98 10.78
N ARG A 120 1.21 -19.24 9.87
CA ARG A 120 2.59 -19.52 9.43
C ARG A 120 3.63 -19.32 10.53
N GLY A 121 3.32 -18.55 11.57
CA GLY A 121 4.23 -18.26 12.68
C GLY A 121 5.48 -17.51 12.21
N HIS A 122 6.60 -17.62 12.93
CA HIS A 122 7.83 -16.87 12.58
C HIS A 122 8.82 -17.67 11.71
N GLN A 123 8.56 -18.97 11.48
CA GLN A 123 9.51 -19.85 10.79
C GLN A 123 9.82 -19.41 9.36
N HIS A 124 8.84 -18.81 8.67
CA HIS A 124 9.03 -18.31 7.31
C HIS A 124 10.05 -17.16 7.20
N PHE A 125 10.35 -16.45 8.30
CA PHE A 125 11.37 -15.39 8.30
C PHE A 125 12.80 -15.94 8.20
N GLY A 126 12.99 -17.25 8.40
CA GLY A 126 14.28 -17.90 8.18
C GLY A 126 14.67 -18.03 6.70
N THR A 127 13.79 -17.65 5.77
CA THR A 127 14.05 -17.73 4.33
C THR A 127 13.84 -16.38 3.65
N ARG A 128 14.64 -16.10 2.61
CA ARG A 128 14.51 -14.89 1.79
C ARG A 128 13.11 -14.78 1.17
N THR A 129 12.60 -15.86 0.60
CA THR A 129 11.27 -15.94 -0.03
C THR A 129 10.16 -15.65 0.99
N GLY A 130 10.22 -16.26 2.17
CA GLY A 130 9.21 -16.04 3.22
C GLY A 130 9.19 -14.61 3.76
N CYS A 131 10.35 -13.93 3.85
CA CYS A 131 10.43 -12.50 4.15
C CYS A 131 9.84 -11.64 3.03
N GLN A 132 10.15 -11.94 1.77
CA GLN A 132 9.61 -11.21 0.61
C GLN A 132 8.09 -11.33 0.50
N LEU A 133 7.55 -12.53 0.70
CA LEU A 133 6.11 -12.77 0.73
C LEU A 133 5.43 -12.04 1.88
N PHE A 134 6.04 -12.05 3.07
CA PHE A 134 5.53 -11.27 4.20
C PHE A 134 5.46 -9.78 3.84
N GLN A 135 6.56 -9.20 3.33
CA GLN A 135 6.60 -7.79 2.94
C GLN A 135 5.53 -7.46 1.91
N LEU A 136 5.33 -8.33 0.91
CA LEU A 136 4.31 -8.17 -0.13
C LEU A 136 2.89 -8.15 0.45
N CYS A 137 2.58 -9.11 1.33
CA CYS A 137 1.25 -9.27 1.91
C CYS A 137 0.97 -8.22 2.99
N TYR A 138 1.95 -7.94 3.84
CA TYR A 138 1.81 -6.97 4.91
C TYR A 138 1.67 -5.55 4.37
N HIS A 139 2.36 -5.20 3.28
CA HIS A 139 2.12 -3.93 2.59
C HIS A 139 0.66 -3.75 2.15
N HIS A 140 0.03 -4.83 1.64
CA HIS A 140 -1.39 -4.81 1.32
C HIS A 140 -2.23 -4.56 2.59
N ILE A 141 -2.02 -5.35 3.65
CA ILE A 141 -2.72 -5.20 4.95
C ILE A 141 -2.61 -3.75 5.48
N GLN A 142 -1.42 -3.17 5.45
CA GLN A 142 -1.18 -1.78 5.91
C GLN A 142 -1.91 -0.75 5.05
N THR A 143 -1.88 -0.92 3.73
CA THR A 143 -2.61 -0.05 2.80
C THR A 143 -4.10 -0.04 3.15
N CYS A 144 -4.66 -1.21 3.46
CA CYS A 144 -6.06 -1.37 3.86
C CYS A 144 -6.36 -0.71 5.21
N ALA A 145 -5.47 -0.87 6.18
CA ALA A 145 -5.60 -0.26 7.50
C ALA A 145 -5.60 1.27 7.41
N LEU A 146 -4.65 1.84 6.67
CA LEU A 146 -4.57 3.28 6.41
C LEU A 146 -5.80 3.81 5.66
N GLN A 147 -6.27 3.07 4.65
CA GLN A 147 -7.48 3.43 3.89
C GLN A 147 -8.74 3.43 4.74
N SER A 148 -8.88 2.45 5.61
CA SER A 148 -10.10 2.21 6.38
C SER A 148 -10.08 2.91 7.75
N GLY A 149 -8.96 3.53 8.12
CA GLY A 149 -8.76 4.09 9.46
C GLY A 149 -8.78 3.03 10.57
N THR A 150 -8.48 1.77 10.24
CA THR A 150 -8.49 0.66 11.21
C THR A 150 -7.12 0.41 11.79
N GLU A 151 -7.06 -0.22 12.96
CA GLU A 151 -5.79 -0.63 13.55
C GLU A 151 -5.09 -1.68 12.66
N PRO A 152 -3.75 -1.61 12.56
CA PRO A 152 -2.98 -2.69 11.96
C PRO A 152 -3.06 -3.98 12.81
N ALA A 153 -2.47 -5.07 12.30
CA ALA A 153 -2.48 -6.34 13.02
C ALA A 153 -1.75 -6.22 14.37
N ALA A 154 -2.37 -6.71 15.45
CA ALA A 154 -1.80 -6.61 16.80
C ALA A 154 -0.40 -7.28 16.92
N GLU A 155 -0.14 -8.29 16.09
CA GLU A 155 1.11 -9.05 16.05
C GLU A 155 2.23 -8.39 15.26
N ALA A 156 1.95 -7.29 14.55
CA ALA A 156 2.89 -6.63 13.63
C ALA A 156 4.26 -6.36 14.24
N LYS A 157 4.30 -5.83 15.47
CA LYS A 157 5.53 -5.55 16.20
C LYS A 157 6.39 -6.79 16.40
N GLN A 158 5.76 -7.94 16.72
CA GLN A 158 6.46 -9.21 16.90
C GLN A 158 7.00 -9.73 15.58
N TRP A 159 6.24 -9.57 14.49
CA TRP A 159 6.68 -9.94 13.14
C TRP A 159 7.87 -9.11 12.68
N PHE A 160 7.85 -7.80 12.88
CA PHE A 160 8.96 -6.92 12.52
C PHE A 160 10.23 -7.23 13.30
N GLU A 161 10.09 -7.54 14.59
CA GLU A 161 11.20 -7.96 15.43
C GLU A 161 11.79 -9.31 14.96
N ALA A 162 10.93 -10.25 14.59
CA ALA A 162 11.37 -11.53 14.03
C ALA A 162 12.11 -11.34 12.69
N ILE A 163 11.67 -10.43 11.83
CA ILE A 163 12.38 -10.08 10.59
C ILE A 163 13.73 -9.45 10.90
N ARG A 164 13.76 -8.48 11.82
CA ARG A 164 14.97 -7.76 12.23
C ARG A 164 16.06 -8.69 12.74
N THR A 165 15.68 -9.75 13.44
CA THR A 165 16.59 -10.76 13.99
C THR A 165 16.97 -11.84 12.99
N SER A 166 16.15 -12.06 11.95
CA SER A 166 16.38 -13.12 10.94
C SER A 166 17.14 -12.64 9.70
N VAL A 167 17.09 -11.34 9.37
CA VAL A 167 17.67 -10.78 8.13
C VAL A 167 19.00 -10.07 8.41
N ASN A 168 20.02 -10.36 7.61
CA ASN A 168 21.30 -9.64 7.65
C ASN A 168 21.09 -8.15 7.32
N THR A 169 21.68 -7.24 8.09
CA THR A 169 21.56 -5.78 7.87
C THR A 169 22.08 -5.29 6.52
N GLN A 170 22.93 -6.09 5.86
CA GLN A 170 23.42 -5.82 4.50
C GLN A 170 22.49 -6.38 3.40
N ASP A 171 21.49 -7.19 3.74
CA ASP A 171 20.53 -7.71 2.76
C ASP A 171 19.59 -6.57 2.33
N PRO A 172 19.35 -6.37 1.01
CA PRO A 172 18.35 -5.42 0.52
C PRO A 172 16.95 -5.58 1.13
N LEU A 173 16.60 -6.78 1.62
CA LEU A 173 15.36 -7.01 2.38
C LEU A 173 15.31 -6.23 3.70
N TYR A 174 16.44 -5.97 4.33
CA TYR A 174 16.52 -5.15 5.53
C TYR A 174 16.13 -3.69 5.24
N LEU A 175 16.37 -3.20 4.02
CA LEU A 175 15.99 -1.84 3.61
C LEU A 175 14.47 -1.62 3.61
N PHE A 176 13.67 -2.69 3.53
CA PHE A 176 12.22 -2.63 3.64
C PHE A 176 11.68 -2.58 5.07
N LEU A 177 12.50 -2.87 6.09
CA LEU A 177 11.98 -2.90 7.45
C LEU A 177 11.46 -1.51 7.90
N PRO A 178 12.15 -0.38 7.62
CA PRO A 178 11.60 0.94 7.92
C PRO A 178 10.30 1.24 7.16
N PHE A 179 10.16 0.77 5.92
CA PHE A 179 8.91 0.88 5.16
C PHE A 179 7.73 0.26 5.92
N LEU A 180 7.90 -0.93 6.50
CA LEU A 180 6.85 -1.59 7.26
C LEU A 180 6.61 -0.90 8.61
N LEU A 181 7.67 -0.56 9.34
CA LEU A 181 7.57 0.09 10.66
C LEU A 181 6.83 1.43 10.59
N PHE A 182 7.19 2.26 9.61
CA PHE A 182 6.59 3.57 9.45
C PHE A 182 5.14 3.53 8.98
N GLY A 183 4.80 2.59 8.09
CA GLY A 183 3.41 2.37 7.72
C GLY A 183 2.54 1.90 8.89
N ASP A 184 3.11 1.10 9.79
CA ASP A 184 2.43 0.58 10.98
C ASP A 184 2.18 1.68 12.01
N GLU A 185 3.21 2.50 12.28
CA GLU A 185 3.09 3.66 13.16
C GLU A 185 2.10 4.68 12.62
N ALA A 186 2.12 4.97 11.31
CA ALA A 186 1.14 5.85 10.67
C ALA A 186 -0.30 5.31 10.82
N ALA A 187 -0.51 4.00 10.61
CA ALA A 187 -1.83 3.38 10.76
C ALA A 187 -2.34 3.46 12.20
N HIS A 188 -1.46 3.27 13.19
CA HIS A 188 -1.78 3.44 14.60
C HIS A 188 -2.13 4.89 14.95
N ILE A 189 -1.41 5.88 14.42
CA ILE A 189 -1.72 7.31 14.62
C ILE A 189 -3.10 7.61 14.03
N CYS A 190 -3.36 7.23 12.77
CA CYS A 190 -4.65 7.48 12.11
C CYS A 190 -5.83 6.84 12.87
N SER A 191 -5.75 5.53 13.13
CA SER A 191 -6.83 4.80 13.80
C SER A 191 -7.01 5.23 15.27
N GLY A 192 -5.92 5.57 15.96
CA GLY A 192 -5.93 6.15 17.30
C GLY A 192 -6.66 7.48 17.33
N ALA A 193 -6.30 8.40 16.43
CA ALA A 193 -6.90 9.73 16.32
C ALA A 193 -8.40 9.66 16.03
N LEU A 194 -8.81 8.88 15.01
CA LEU A 194 -10.22 8.73 14.63
C LEU A 194 -11.07 8.16 15.77
N ARG A 195 -10.58 7.11 16.45
CA ARG A 195 -11.28 6.49 17.57
C ARG A 195 -11.35 7.40 18.80
N ALA A 196 -10.28 8.13 19.12
CA ALA A 196 -10.27 9.08 20.22
C ALA A 196 -11.25 10.23 19.93
N TRP A 197 -11.26 10.74 18.69
CA TRP A 197 -12.19 11.76 18.22
C TRP A 197 -13.65 11.32 18.31
N ASP A 198 -13.97 10.08 17.90
CA ASP A 198 -15.32 9.52 17.97
C ASP A 198 -15.84 9.34 19.40
N ARG A 199 -14.93 9.05 20.35
CA ARG A 199 -15.29 8.86 21.75
C ARG A 199 -15.34 10.16 22.53
N ALA A 200 -14.68 11.20 22.03
CA ALA A 200 -14.62 12.49 22.68
C ALA A 200 -15.99 13.16 22.67
N THR A 201 -16.48 13.45 23.88
CA THR A 201 -17.79 14.06 24.10
C THR A 201 -17.68 15.57 24.29
N GLU A 202 -16.55 16.03 24.82
CA GLU A 202 -16.29 17.43 25.08
C GLU A 202 -15.32 18.04 24.06
N PRO A 203 -15.46 19.32 23.70
CA PRO A 203 -14.56 19.98 22.76
C PRO A 203 -13.08 19.97 23.19
N GLU A 204 -12.82 20.01 24.50
CA GLU A 204 -11.46 19.96 25.07
C GLU A 204 -10.76 18.61 24.81
N GLU A 205 -11.50 17.50 24.87
CA GLU A 205 -11.00 16.15 24.57
C GLU A 205 -10.65 16.03 23.08
N ARG A 206 -11.45 16.65 22.22
CA ARG A 206 -11.21 16.71 20.78
C ARG A 206 -9.99 17.58 20.44
N LEU A 207 -9.84 18.74 21.07
CA LEU A 207 -8.63 19.56 20.96
C LEU A 207 -7.39 18.78 21.43
N THR A 208 -7.49 18.08 22.56
CA THR A 208 -6.40 17.22 23.05
C THR A 208 -6.05 16.15 22.03
N THR A 209 -7.04 15.52 21.40
CA THR A 209 -6.84 14.55 20.32
C THR A 209 -6.11 15.16 19.12
N LEU A 210 -6.47 16.38 18.70
CA LEU A 210 -5.79 17.10 17.61
C LEU A 210 -4.32 17.35 17.92
N TYR A 211 -4.03 17.96 19.07
CA TYR A 211 -2.66 18.30 19.45
C TYR A 211 -1.80 17.04 19.64
N THR A 212 -2.32 16.02 20.32
CA THR A 212 -1.60 14.76 20.51
C THR A 212 -1.31 14.07 19.18
N THR A 213 -2.30 14.00 18.28
CA THR A 213 -2.12 13.43 16.93
C THR A 213 -1.09 14.22 16.12
N PHE A 214 -1.14 15.55 16.18
CA PHE A 214 -0.15 16.41 15.51
C PHE A 214 1.26 16.18 16.05
N HIS A 215 1.44 16.09 17.37
CA HIS A 215 2.73 15.77 17.96
C HIS A 215 3.24 14.38 17.56
N SER A 216 2.37 13.38 17.53
CA SER A 216 2.72 12.05 17.02
C SER A 216 3.12 12.07 15.54
N ALA A 217 2.43 12.84 14.71
CA ALA A 217 2.79 13.04 13.31
C ALA A 217 4.20 13.64 13.17
N ARG A 218 4.52 14.67 13.96
CA ARG A 218 5.85 15.31 13.96
C ARG A 218 6.95 14.36 14.45
N ALA A 219 6.66 13.54 15.46
CA ALA A 219 7.59 12.53 15.94
C ALA A 219 7.88 11.46 14.87
N LEU A 220 6.85 11.00 14.17
CA LEU A 220 6.97 10.08 13.04
C LEU A 220 7.84 10.68 11.93
N GLU A 221 7.58 11.92 11.52
CA GLU A 221 8.37 12.62 10.50
C GLU A 221 9.85 12.75 10.89
N PHE A 222 10.14 13.07 12.15
CA PHE A 222 11.50 13.17 12.66
C PHE A 222 12.23 11.82 12.61
N SER A 223 11.57 10.75 13.08
CA SER A 223 12.09 9.38 13.05
C SER A 223 12.38 8.91 11.62
N MET A 224 11.50 9.24 10.68
CA MET A 224 11.66 8.96 9.26
C MET A 224 12.86 9.66 8.66
N HIS A 225 13.04 10.96 8.93
CA HIS A 225 14.16 11.72 8.39
C HIS A 225 15.51 11.12 8.80
N GLY A 226 15.69 10.82 10.10
CA GLY A 226 16.92 10.19 10.59
C GLY A 226 17.17 8.80 10.00
N SER A 227 16.10 8.02 9.80
CA SER A 227 16.19 6.67 9.21
C SER A 227 16.48 6.71 7.70
N TRP A 228 15.94 7.70 6.98
CA TRP A 228 16.14 7.87 5.54
C TRP A 228 17.60 8.20 5.20
N GLU A 229 18.25 9.07 5.96
CA GLU A 229 19.69 9.36 5.78
C GLU A 229 20.54 8.09 5.93
N ARG A 230 20.22 7.27 6.93
CA ARG A 230 20.88 5.97 7.14
C ARG A 230 20.61 5.01 5.99
N LEU A 231 19.36 4.88 5.54
CA LEU A 231 19.00 4.02 4.40
C LEU A 231 19.72 4.43 3.12
N ARG A 232 19.83 5.73 2.84
CA ARG A 232 20.56 6.24 1.68
C ARG A 232 22.04 5.82 1.71
N SER A 233 22.67 5.92 2.88
CA SER A 233 24.08 5.51 3.05
C SER A 233 24.30 4.00 2.87
N LEU A 234 23.35 3.16 3.30
CA LEU A 234 23.39 1.70 3.09
C LEU A 234 23.06 1.33 1.63
N GLY A 235 22.24 2.16 0.99
CA GLY A 235 21.72 1.95 -0.36
C GLY A 235 22.65 2.36 -1.49
N SER A 236 23.76 3.05 -1.22
CA SER A 236 24.70 3.53 -2.23
C SER A 236 26.11 3.62 -1.63
N PRO A 237 26.94 2.58 -1.75
CA PRO A 237 28.36 2.68 -1.39
C PRO A 237 29.01 3.79 -2.24
N PRO A 238 29.85 4.67 -1.67
CA PRO A 238 30.38 5.84 -2.37
C PRO A 238 31.15 5.53 -3.67
N ASP A 239 31.67 4.30 -3.81
CA ASP A 239 32.50 3.88 -4.95
C ASP A 239 31.86 2.79 -5.83
N ALA A 240 30.59 2.42 -5.59
CA ALA A 240 29.92 1.36 -6.36
C ALA A 240 29.18 1.94 -7.58
N PRO A 241 29.19 1.22 -8.74
CA PRO A 241 28.38 1.63 -9.88
C PRO A 241 26.89 1.65 -9.52
N GLU A 242 26.15 2.63 -10.04
CA GLU A 242 24.71 2.74 -9.80
C GLU A 242 23.97 1.44 -10.15
N ASN A 243 23.18 0.94 -9.19
CA ASN A 243 22.32 -0.21 -9.38
C ASN A 243 20.87 0.25 -9.56
N PRO A 244 20.30 0.22 -10.79
CA PRO A 244 18.95 0.72 -11.04
C PRO A 244 17.86 0.05 -10.20
N LYS A 245 18.01 -1.25 -9.87
CA LYS A 245 17.04 -1.97 -9.01
C LYS A 245 17.05 -1.42 -7.59
N GLN A 246 18.22 -1.09 -7.07
CA GLN A 246 18.38 -0.53 -5.73
C GLN A 246 17.87 0.91 -5.66
N THR A 247 18.15 1.72 -6.68
CA THR A 247 17.61 3.07 -6.80
C THR A 247 16.07 3.06 -6.83
N HIS A 248 15.48 2.20 -7.66
CA HIS A 248 14.02 2.05 -7.74
C HIS A 248 13.42 1.56 -6.43
N LEU A 249 14.10 0.64 -5.74
CA LEU A 249 13.71 0.17 -4.41
C LEU A 249 13.67 1.33 -3.39
N LEU A 250 14.74 2.12 -3.30
CA LEU A 250 14.80 3.26 -2.38
C LEU A 250 13.71 4.30 -2.71
N LEU A 251 13.47 4.58 -3.99
CA LEU A 251 12.38 5.47 -4.41
C LEU A 251 11.01 4.92 -4.00
N HIS A 252 10.79 3.61 -4.15
CA HIS A 252 9.53 2.99 -3.72
C HIS A 252 9.34 3.12 -2.21
N ILE A 253 10.40 2.87 -1.42
CA ILE A 253 10.38 3.04 0.03
C ILE A 253 10.04 4.48 0.38
N ARG A 254 10.70 5.46 -0.25
CA ARG A 254 10.43 6.88 -0.04
C ARG A 254 8.99 7.25 -0.35
N ASN A 255 8.48 6.83 -1.50
CA ASN A 255 7.12 7.13 -1.93
C ASN A 255 6.09 6.58 -0.94
N HIS A 256 6.31 5.38 -0.41
CA HIS A 256 5.43 4.79 0.59
C HIS A 256 5.46 5.57 1.91
N ILE A 257 6.65 5.92 2.40
CA ILE A 257 6.84 6.74 3.61
C ILE A 257 6.15 8.10 3.45
N ASP A 258 6.38 8.79 2.33
CA ASP A 258 5.75 10.07 2.02
C ASP A 258 4.22 9.93 1.93
N THR A 259 3.73 8.82 1.38
CA THR A 259 2.29 8.51 1.34
C THR A 259 1.70 8.32 2.75
N CYS A 260 2.41 7.63 3.65
CA CYS A 260 1.98 7.45 5.03
C CYS A 260 1.84 8.78 5.77
N ILE A 261 2.78 9.72 5.55
CA ILE A 261 2.68 11.07 6.11
C ILE A 261 1.47 11.82 5.55
N ILE A 262 1.22 11.76 4.23
CA ILE A 262 0.01 12.38 3.65
C ILE A 262 -1.25 11.80 4.27
N CYS A 263 -1.32 10.48 4.53
CA CYS A 263 -2.47 9.86 5.20
C CYS A 263 -2.69 10.42 6.61
N VAL A 264 -1.65 10.50 7.44
CA VAL A 264 -1.75 11.05 8.81
C VAL A 264 -2.20 12.51 8.79
N HIS A 265 -1.58 13.33 7.93
CA HIS A 265 -1.93 14.74 7.80
C HIS A 265 -3.33 14.93 7.18
N SER A 266 -3.80 14.02 6.32
CA SER A 266 -5.18 14.07 5.81
C SER A 266 -6.21 13.82 6.91
N VAL A 267 -5.95 12.87 7.82
CA VAL A 267 -6.80 12.68 9.01
C VAL A 267 -6.81 13.96 9.84
N LEU A 268 -5.65 14.55 10.14
CA LEU A 268 -5.57 15.82 10.87
C LEU A 268 -6.35 16.94 10.19
N LEU A 269 -6.23 17.09 8.88
CA LEU A 269 -6.96 18.11 8.11
C LEU A 269 -8.48 17.91 8.17
N ASP A 270 -8.96 16.68 8.16
CA ASP A 270 -10.38 16.38 8.30
C ASP A 270 -10.89 16.69 9.71
N LEU A 271 -10.13 16.34 10.76
CA LEU A 271 -10.47 16.68 12.15
C LEU A 271 -10.41 18.20 12.39
N LEU A 272 -9.41 18.89 11.85
CA LEU A 272 -9.27 20.35 11.92
C LEU A 272 -10.43 21.05 11.21
N ARG A 273 -10.87 20.53 10.05
CA ARG A 273 -12.01 21.06 9.33
C ARG A 273 -13.28 21.02 10.18
N GLU A 274 -13.51 19.93 10.90
CA GLU A 274 -14.63 19.83 11.85
C GLU A 274 -14.46 20.81 13.01
N ALA A 275 -13.29 20.85 13.65
CA ALA A 275 -13.00 21.72 14.80
C ALA A 275 -13.20 23.21 14.50
N LEU A 276 -12.80 23.66 13.31
CA LEU A 276 -12.92 25.05 12.87
C LEU A 276 -14.37 25.50 12.63
N THR A 277 -15.33 24.57 12.59
CA THR A 277 -16.76 24.92 12.52
C THR A 277 -17.35 25.30 13.87
N TRP A 278 -16.67 24.98 14.98
CA TRP A 278 -17.18 25.24 16.31
C TRP A 278 -17.02 26.72 16.69
N PRO A 279 -17.89 27.24 17.57
CA PRO A 279 -17.63 28.51 18.25
C PRO A 279 -16.25 28.50 18.90
N GLU A 280 -15.62 29.67 19.01
CA GLU A 280 -14.32 29.77 19.67
C GLU A 280 -14.45 29.37 21.15
N ILE A 281 -13.81 28.24 21.52
CA ILE A 281 -13.91 27.66 22.86
C ILE A 281 -13.06 28.47 23.85
N PHE A 282 -11.80 28.75 23.46
CA PHE A 282 -10.89 29.62 24.18
C PHE A 282 -10.35 30.72 23.25
N PRO A 283 -10.09 31.93 23.75
CA PRO A 283 -9.50 33.00 22.96
C PRO A 283 -8.21 32.55 22.26
N GLY A 284 -8.14 32.73 20.93
CA GLY A 284 -6.99 32.36 20.10
C GLY A 284 -7.00 30.93 19.57
N THR A 285 -7.97 30.10 19.96
CA THR A 285 -8.03 28.69 19.51
C THR A 285 -8.16 28.59 18.00
N HIS A 286 -9.02 29.41 17.38
CA HIS A 286 -9.21 29.38 15.92
C HIS A 286 -7.94 29.76 15.17
N SER A 287 -7.16 30.72 15.68
CA SER A 287 -5.86 31.09 15.08
C SER A 287 -4.89 29.91 15.14
N GLN A 288 -4.77 29.26 16.30
CA GLN A 288 -3.88 28.10 16.48
C GLN A 288 -4.29 26.93 15.58
N LEU A 289 -5.59 26.63 15.48
CA LEU A 289 -6.09 25.58 14.60
C LEU A 289 -5.86 25.91 13.12
N GLY A 290 -5.97 27.20 12.74
CA GLY A 290 -5.63 27.68 11.40
C GLY A 290 -4.15 27.49 11.06
N GLU A 291 -3.25 27.81 12.00
CA GLU A 291 -1.81 27.57 11.85
C GLU A 291 -1.51 26.06 11.69
N LEU A 292 -2.12 25.21 12.50
CA LEU A 292 -1.99 23.75 12.35
C LEU A 292 -2.50 23.26 11.00
N GLN A 293 -3.64 23.77 10.53
CA GLN A 293 -4.19 23.43 9.21
C GLN A 293 -3.24 23.82 8.09
N GLN A 294 -2.63 25.00 8.18
CA GLN A 294 -1.62 25.46 7.23
C GLN A 294 -0.42 24.52 7.21
N VAL A 295 0.15 24.20 8.38
CA VAL A 295 1.31 23.29 8.48
C VAL A 295 0.98 21.91 7.89
N CYS A 296 -0.18 21.34 8.21
CA CYS A 296 -0.57 20.03 7.68
C CYS A 296 -0.74 20.05 6.14
N THR A 297 -1.23 21.16 5.61
CA THR A 297 -1.38 21.38 4.17
C THR A 297 -0.02 21.46 3.49
N GLU A 298 0.90 22.28 4.02
CA GLU A 298 2.24 22.48 3.48
C GLU A 298 3.04 21.17 3.49
N VAL A 299 3.02 20.42 4.60
CA VAL A 299 3.68 19.12 4.69
C VAL A 299 3.11 18.16 3.65
N SER A 300 1.78 18.04 3.55
CA SER A 300 1.14 17.14 2.58
C SER A 300 1.52 17.48 1.13
N GLN A 301 1.58 18.78 0.80
CA GLN A 301 1.99 19.26 -0.52
C GLN A 301 3.46 18.95 -0.82
N GLU A 302 4.36 19.18 0.15
CA GLU A 302 5.78 18.88 -0.01
C GLU A 302 6.01 17.38 -0.26
N ARG A 303 5.34 16.51 0.51
CA ARG A 303 5.40 15.05 0.33
C ARG A 303 4.84 14.63 -1.03
N ALA A 304 3.74 15.23 -1.46
CA ALA A 304 3.16 14.97 -2.77
C ALA A 304 4.11 15.35 -3.90
N ASP A 305 4.75 16.53 -3.84
CA ASP A 305 5.69 16.99 -4.86
C ASP A 305 6.88 16.02 -5.02
N ARG A 306 7.36 15.44 -3.91
CA ARG A 306 8.40 14.41 -3.95
C ARG A 306 7.94 13.15 -4.66
N ILE A 307 6.76 12.64 -4.33
CA ILE A 307 6.19 11.48 -5.02
C ILE A 307 5.99 11.77 -6.51
N LEU A 308 5.42 12.92 -6.86
CA LEU A 308 5.15 13.31 -8.25
C LEU A 308 6.45 13.46 -9.06
N SER A 309 7.50 14.01 -8.47
CA SER A 309 8.83 14.10 -9.10
C SER A 309 9.43 12.73 -9.42
N SER A 310 8.96 11.67 -8.75
CA SER A 310 9.45 10.32 -8.97
C SER A 310 8.77 9.57 -10.12
N ILE A 311 7.65 10.09 -10.63
CA ILE A 311 6.79 9.37 -11.58
C ILE A 311 7.57 8.93 -12.82
N ALA A 312 8.41 9.82 -13.37
CA ALA A 312 9.17 9.53 -14.59
C ALA A 312 10.16 8.36 -14.45
N GLN A 313 10.61 8.01 -13.24
CA GLN A 313 11.50 6.87 -13.04
C GLN A 313 10.76 5.53 -13.04
N PHE A 314 9.48 5.51 -12.68
CA PHE A 314 8.63 4.31 -12.71
C PHE A 314 7.81 4.20 -14.01
N LEU A 315 7.45 5.35 -14.61
CA LEU A 315 6.63 5.49 -15.81
C LEU A 315 7.34 6.41 -16.83
N PRO A 316 8.46 5.98 -17.44
CA PRO A 316 9.18 6.80 -18.40
C PRO A 316 8.32 7.14 -19.63
N ASP A 317 8.50 8.32 -20.22
CA ASP A 317 7.80 8.74 -21.43
C ASP A 317 8.39 8.05 -22.67
N GLY A 318 7.54 7.39 -23.48
CA GLY A 318 7.85 6.96 -24.87
C GLY A 318 9.07 6.05 -25.07
N GLY A 319 8.85 4.75 -25.32
CA GLY A 319 9.89 3.80 -25.74
C GLY A 319 9.44 2.33 -25.67
N SER A 320 10.30 1.40 -26.11
CA SER A 320 10.09 -0.06 -26.00
C SER A 320 10.03 -0.60 -24.56
N ASN A 321 10.29 0.25 -23.56
CA ASN A 321 10.15 -0.06 -22.14
C ASN A 321 8.72 0.27 -21.67
N ILE A 322 7.81 -0.69 -21.88
CA ILE A 322 6.52 -0.72 -21.16
C ILE A 322 6.85 -0.68 -19.66
N PRO A 323 6.27 0.24 -18.86
CA PRO A 323 6.51 0.25 -17.43
C PRO A 323 6.19 -1.12 -16.85
N GLY A 324 7.12 -1.63 -16.04
CA GLY A 324 6.92 -2.91 -15.38
C GLY A 324 5.63 -2.84 -14.58
N TRP A 325 4.75 -3.81 -14.75
CA TRP A 325 3.49 -3.90 -13.99
C TRP A 325 3.71 -3.73 -12.47
N ALA A 326 4.84 -4.21 -11.97
CA ALA A 326 5.33 -4.02 -10.60
C ALA A 326 5.49 -2.54 -10.20
N ASP A 327 6.09 -1.72 -11.07
CA ASP A 327 6.33 -0.29 -10.82
C ASP A 327 5.04 0.51 -10.86
N ALA A 328 4.13 0.16 -11.76
CA ALA A 328 2.80 0.76 -11.82
C ALA A 328 1.97 0.47 -10.56
N LEU A 329 1.98 -0.77 -10.06
CA LEU A 329 1.32 -1.10 -8.80
C LEU A 329 1.88 -0.31 -7.61
N ARG A 330 3.21 -0.12 -7.57
CA ARG A 330 3.88 0.64 -6.51
C ARG A 330 3.52 2.12 -6.51
N LEU A 331 3.27 2.72 -7.67
CA LEU A 331 2.84 4.11 -7.79
C LEU A 331 1.33 4.32 -7.64
N MET A 332 0.53 3.29 -7.89
CA MET A 332 -0.92 3.43 -7.90
C MET A 332 -1.47 3.92 -6.56
N TRP A 333 -1.02 3.36 -5.44
CA TRP A 333 -1.50 3.79 -4.11
C TRP A 333 -1.06 5.22 -3.75
N PRO A 334 0.23 5.60 -3.85
CA PRO A 334 0.68 6.98 -3.66
C PRO A 334 -0.10 8.00 -4.51
N ALA A 335 -0.27 7.74 -5.80
CA ALA A 335 -0.99 8.63 -6.70
C ALA A 335 -2.48 8.76 -6.34
N ARG A 336 -3.12 7.66 -5.88
CA ARG A 336 -4.50 7.71 -5.38
C ARG A 336 -4.64 8.53 -4.10
N VAL A 337 -3.68 8.44 -3.18
CA VAL A 337 -3.68 9.24 -1.95
C VAL A 337 -3.53 10.73 -2.29
N ILE A 338 -2.63 11.09 -3.21
CA ILE A 338 -2.47 12.48 -3.69
C ILE A 338 -3.75 12.96 -4.38
N LEU A 339 -4.39 12.14 -5.20
CA LEU A 339 -5.62 12.54 -5.88
C LEU A 339 -6.78 12.75 -4.89
N ALA A 340 -6.81 11.99 -3.79
CA ALA A 340 -7.88 12.02 -2.81
C ALA A 340 -7.69 13.06 -1.70
N SER A 341 -6.46 13.54 -1.47
CA SER A 341 -6.17 14.50 -0.41
C SER A 341 -6.71 15.90 -0.74
N SER A 342 -7.32 16.53 0.25
CA SER A 342 -7.80 17.91 0.15
C SER A 342 -6.66 18.94 0.06
N ALA A 343 -5.45 18.58 0.51
CA ALA A 343 -4.29 19.46 0.51
C ALA A 343 -3.60 19.58 -0.88
N THR A 344 -3.83 18.63 -1.78
CA THR A 344 -3.05 18.45 -3.03
C THR A 344 -3.86 18.76 -4.30
N GLN A 345 -4.82 19.68 -4.20
CA GLN A 345 -5.68 20.09 -5.31
C GLN A 345 -4.92 20.83 -6.44
N GLY A 346 -5.60 21.06 -7.57
CA GLY A 346 -5.04 21.74 -8.73
C GLY A 346 -3.98 20.90 -9.47
N SER A 347 -2.85 21.52 -9.82
CA SER A 347 -1.81 20.90 -10.66
C SER A 347 -1.27 19.56 -10.12
N ARG A 348 -1.22 19.38 -8.80
CA ARG A 348 -0.75 18.13 -8.17
C ARG A 348 -1.74 16.99 -8.41
N ALA A 349 -3.02 17.23 -8.12
CA ALA A 349 -4.11 16.30 -8.41
C ALA A 349 -4.18 15.96 -9.90
N ASP A 350 -4.00 16.94 -10.79
CA ASP A 350 -3.98 16.71 -12.23
C ASP A 350 -2.80 15.83 -12.66
N THR A 351 -1.61 16.06 -12.11
CA THR A 351 -0.42 15.23 -12.38
C THR A 351 -0.63 13.79 -11.90
N ALA A 352 -1.13 13.61 -10.67
CA ALA A 352 -1.47 12.30 -10.13
C ALA A 352 -2.52 11.58 -11.00
N LYS A 353 -3.55 12.31 -11.46
CA LYS A 353 -4.60 11.80 -12.34
C LYS A 353 -4.06 11.38 -13.71
N VAL A 354 -3.11 12.14 -14.27
CA VAL A 354 -2.43 11.78 -15.53
C VAL A 354 -1.60 10.50 -15.34
N ALA A 355 -0.81 10.41 -14.26
CA ALA A 355 -0.02 9.20 -13.97
C ALA A 355 -0.91 7.97 -13.77
N LEU A 356 -2.02 8.12 -13.04
CA LEU A 356 -3.03 7.11 -12.85
C LEU A 356 -3.62 6.65 -14.20
N ARG A 357 -4.05 7.59 -15.06
CA ARG A 357 -4.53 7.26 -16.42
C ARG A 357 -3.49 6.49 -17.23
N ARG A 358 -2.23 6.91 -17.18
CA ARG A 358 -1.13 6.20 -17.86
C ARG A 358 -0.97 4.79 -17.35
N ILE A 359 -0.95 4.58 -16.03
CA ILE A 359 -0.97 3.23 -15.43
C ILE A 359 -2.14 2.42 -15.98
N ALA A 360 -3.34 3.01 -15.99
CA ALA A 360 -4.56 2.35 -16.46
C ALA A 360 -4.42 1.86 -17.92
N TYR A 361 -3.97 2.73 -18.83
CA TYR A 361 -3.82 2.41 -20.25
C TYR A 361 -2.61 1.53 -20.56
N GLU A 362 -1.44 1.89 -20.04
CA GLU A 362 -0.17 1.23 -20.37
C GLU A 362 -0.08 -0.15 -19.71
N VAL A 363 -0.68 -0.33 -18.53
CA VAL A 363 -0.67 -1.58 -17.75
C VAL A 363 -2.00 -2.33 -17.83
N GLY A 364 -3.03 -1.78 -18.46
CA GLY A 364 -4.31 -2.49 -18.68
C GLY A 364 -5.06 -2.77 -17.38
N ILE A 365 -5.01 -1.84 -16.41
CA ILE A 365 -5.72 -1.92 -15.13
C ILE A 365 -6.72 -0.76 -14.96
N MET A 366 -7.48 -0.49 -16.02
CA MET A 366 -8.42 0.64 -16.12
C MET A 366 -9.34 0.79 -14.90
N GLN A 367 -9.90 -0.32 -14.40
CA GLN A 367 -10.83 -0.30 -13.27
C GLN A 367 -10.13 -0.12 -11.92
N ALA A 368 -8.88 -0.57 -11.78
CA ALA A 368 -8.08 -0.39 -10.57
C ALA A 368 -7.77 1.08 -10.26
N VAL A 369 -7.58 1.87 -11.33
CA VAL A 369 -7.21 3.28 -11.27
C VAL A 369 -8.43 4.19 -11.02
N GLY A 370 -9.61 3.79 -11.51
CA GLY A 370 -10.88 4.48 -11.32
C GLY A 370 -11.63 4.10 -10.03
N SER A 371 -11.16 3.07 -9.30
CA SER A 371 -11.71 2.76 -7.98
C SER A 371 -11.30 3.86 -7.00
N PHE A 372 -12.28 4.62 -6.53
CA PHE A 372 -12.08 5.82 -5.73
C PHE A 372 -11.39 5.50 -4.39
N PHE A 373 -10.31 6.21 -4.06
CA PHE A 373 -9.87 6.35 -2.68
C PHE A 373 -10.71 7.49 -2.09
N LYS A 374 -11.59 7.19 -1.13
CA LYS A 374 -12.09 8.21 -0.20
C LYS A 374 -11.28 8.04 1.09
N PRO A 375 -10.62 9.08 1.62
CA PRO A 375 -10.10 9.01 2.97
C PRO A 375 -11.25 8.64 3.91
N ALA A 376 -10.94 7.90 4.99
CA ALA A 376 -11.91 7.43 5.96
C ALA A 376 -12.61 8.62 6.67
N ARG A 377 -13.67 9.13 6.03
CA ARG A 377 -14.88 9.82 6.53
C ARG A 377 -15.45 10.67 5.40
N VAL A 378 -16.53 10.17 4.81
CA VAL A 378 -17.59 11.02 4.23
C VAL A 378 -18.87 10.52 4.85
N SER A 379 -19.25 11.12 5.98
CA SER A 379 -20.57 11.05 6.59
C SER A 379 -20.96 12.45 6.99
#